data_AF-A0A940WI68-F1
#
_entry.id   AF-A0A940WI68-F1
#
_cell.length_a   1.000
_cell.length_b   1.000
_cell.length_c   1.000
_cell.angle_alpha   90.00
_cell.angle_beta   90.00
_cell.angle_gamma   90.00
#
_symmetry.space_group_name_H-M   'P 1'
#
loop_
_entity.id
_entity.type
_entity.pdbx_description
1 polymer ?
#
loop_
_entity_poly.entity_id
_entity_poly.type
_entity_poly.pdbx_seq_one_letter_code
_entity_poly.pdbx_strand_id
1 'polypeptide(L)'
;MTTFDLFRRASIPAAAVALLSLAACSGTPDPVAAPTATVTVTETAATGAPAPADSPAAGTPDASETPGAPAGNGVADPTADDSRPPISAANPPVFGGVFQSDPGHDFTKGISPSRDGVVRAQLRTMTDANVVEYVPVKWVKEVGGSTAGHFEGPPEGDGLAFAAPIAKGVVFLSAVGCDGKDQTINSSYVGTQRCSRDKLISRADKGDMYALVTVQGRQIVKVVEIYAA
;
A
#
# COMPACT_ATOMS: atom_id res chain seq x y z
N MET A 1 31.59 46.19 22.25
CA MET A 1 30.81 45.36 21.31
C MET A 1 29.36 45.40 21.80
N THR A 2 28.55 46.47 21.68
CA THR A 2 27.89 47.11 20.49
C THR A 2 27.21 46.05 19.60
N THR A 3 25.89 46.02 19.38
CA THR A 3 24.97 47.09 18.91
C THR A 3 23.51 46.60 19.11
N PHE A 4 22.70 47.21 19.97
CA PHE A 4 21.63 48.20 19.70
C PHE A 4 20.51 47.82 18.71
N ASP A 5 19.35 47.50 19.30
CA ASP A 5 17.99 47.61 18.75
C ASP A 5 17.75 48.98 18.10
N LEU A 6 17.18 48.96 16.88
CA LEU A 6 16.74 50.17 16.19
C LEU A 6 15.41 49.92 15.48
N PHE A 7 14.36 50.45 16.11
CA PHE A 7 13.06 50.70 15.51
C PHE A 7 13.20 51.44 14.17
N ARG A 8 12.53 50.94 13.12
CA ARG A 8 12.04 51.82 12.03
C ARG A 8 10.68 51.37 11.50
N ARG A 9 9.75 52.33 11.60
CA ARG A 9 8.38 52.40 11.08
C ARG A 9 8.33 52.37 9.55
N ALA A 10 7.27 51.78 9.00
CA ALA A 10 6.38 52.36 7.98
C ALA A 10 5.27 51.32 7.65
N SER A 11 4.03 51.49 8.09
CA SER A 11 2.94 52.23 7.42
C SER A 11 2.31 51.48 6.22
N ILE A 12 1.04 51.13 6.41
CA ILE A 12 0.05 50.44 5.54
C ILE A 12 -0.39 51.35 4.36
N PRO A 13 -0.95 50.84 3.24
CA PRO A 13 -2.42 50.73 3.09
C PRO A 13 -2.87 49.43 2.39
N ALA A 14 -3.93 48.75 2.84
CA ALA A 14 -5.32 48.91 2.40
C ALA A 14 -5.53 48.85 0.88
N ALA A 15 -5.93 47.68 0.38
CA ALA A 15 -6.73 47.47 -0.84
C ALA A 15 -7.43 46.10 -0.67
N ALA A 16 -8.74 46.05 -0.42
CA ALA A 16 -9.84 46.21 -1.38
C ALA A 16 -10.46 44.84 -1.68
N VAL A 17 -11.58 44.60 -0.99
CA VAL A 17 -12.82 43.97 -1.45
C VAL A 17 -12.76 43.21 -2.78
N ALA A 18 -13.00 41.91 -2.71
CA ALA A 18 -13.82 41.21 -3.70
C ALA A 18 -14.71 40.18 -2.98
N LEU A 19 -15.87 40.67 -2.53
CA LEU A 19 -17.04 39.84 -2.32
C LEU A 19 -17.49 39.33 -3.69
N LEU A 20 -17.19 38.08 -4.03
CA LEU A 20 -17.97 37.37 -5.04
C LEU A 20 -18.96 36.45 -4.32
N SER A 21 -20.11 37.04 -4.03
CA SER A 21 -21.36 36.33 -3.85
C SER A 21 -21.70 35.66 -5.19
N LEU A 22 -21.50 34.35 -5.31
CA LEU A 22 -22.20 33.57 -6.34
C LEU A 22 -23.47 32.98 -5.74
N ALA A 23 -24.54 33.32 -6.45
CA ALA A 23 -25.92 33.04 -6.15
C ALA A 23 -26.21 31.54 -6.02
N ALA A 24 -27.23 31.28 -5.21
CA ALA A 24 -27.99 30.06 -5.19
C ALA A 24 -28.50 29.72 -6.60
N CYS A 25 -28.24 28.48 -7.03
CA CYS A 25 -29.17 27.75 -7.88
C CYS A 25 -29.74 26.59 -7.07
N SER A 26 -30.86 26.88 -6.42
CA SER A 26 -31.84 25.89 -6.00
C SER A 26 -32.23 25.06 -7.22
N GLY A 27 -31.97 23.76 -7.17
CA GLY A 27 -32.34 22.82 -8.21
C GLY A 27 -32.55 21.46 -7.59
N THR A 28 -33.73 21.25 -7.00
CA THR A 28 -34.26 19.93 -6.67
C THR A 28 -34.97 19.41 -7.92
N PRO A 29 -34.49 18.33 -8.55
CA PRO A 29 -35.35 17.44 -9.30
C PRO A 29 -35.70 16.21 -8.45
N ASP A 30 -36.99 15.98 -8.34
CA ASP A 30 -37.68 14.83 -7.76
C ASP A 30 -37.16 13.45 -8.27
N PRO A 31 -37.41 12.37 -7.50
CA PRO A 31 -36.88 11.04 -7.76
C PRO A 31 -37.57 10.39 -8.98
N VAL A 32 -36.81 10.16 -10.05
CA VAL A 32 -37.26 9.31 -11.16
C VAL A 32 -36.80 7.88 -10.92
N ALA A 33 -37.78 7.06 -10.56
CA ALA A 33 -37.94 5.63 -10.86
C ALA A 33 -36.66 4.79 -11.04
N ALA A 34 -36.39 3.96 -10.03
CA ALA A 34 -35.55 2.78 -10.17
C ALA A 34 -36.10 1.85 -11.26
N PRO A 35 -35.29 1.41 -12.24
CA PRO A 35 -35.62 0.21 -12.99
C PRO A 35 -35.38 -1.02 -12.11
N THR A 36 -36.48 -1.71 -11.79
CA THR A 36 -36.50 -3.08 -11.29
C THR A 36 -35.76 -3.99 -12.27
N ALA A 37 -34.54 -4.43 -11.91
CA ALA A 37 -33.84 -5.47 -12.64
C ALA A 37 -34.21 -6.84 -12.04
N THR A 38 -35.11 -7.54 -12.72
CA THR A 38 -35.52 -8.91 -12.38
C THR A 38 -34.60 -9.91 -13.09
N VAL A 39 -33.79 -10.61 -12.29
CA VAL A 39 -33.40 -12.04 -12.32
C VAL A 39 -33.05 -12.70 -13.66
N THR A 40 -31.88 -13.36 -13.73
CA THR A 40 -31.80 -14.80 -14.06
C THR A 40 -30.54 -15.40 -13.41
N VAL A 41 -30.73 -16.30 -12.44
CA VAL A 41 -29.69 -17.18 -11.91
C VAL A 41 -29.77 -18.47 -12.71
N THR A 42 -28.68 -18.83 -13.40
CA THR A 42 -28.52 -20.17 -13.98
C THR A 42 -27.60 -20.95 -13.06
N GLU A 43 -28.20 -21.84 -12.28
CA GLU A 43 -27.52 -22.87 -11.51
C GLU A 43 -27.17 -24.01 -12.47
N THR A 44 -25.90 -24.41 -12.54
CA THR A 44 -25.48 -25.68 -13.14
C THR A 44 -24.78 -26.47 -12.07
N ALA A 45 -25.50 -27.43 -11.50
CA ALA A 45 -24.96 -28.40 -10.55
C ALA A 45 -24.44 -29.63 -11.31
N ALA A 46 -23.20 -29.98 -10.93
CA ALA A 46 -22.68 -31.32 -10.66
C ALA A 46 -22.56 -32.35 -11.81
N THR A 47 -21.33 -32.88 -11.99
CA THR A 47 -20.86 -34.15 -11.38
C THR A 47 -19.82 -34.79 -12.30
N GLY A 48 -18.67 -35.26 -11.76
CA GLY A 48 -17.85 -36.23 -12.47
C GLY A 48 -16.39 -36.35 -12.02
N ALA A 49 -16.16 -36.98 -10.86
CA ALA A 49 -14.94 -37.77 -10.63
C ALA A 49 -15.32 -39.25 -10.86
N PRO A 50 -14.43 -40.11 -11.38
CA PRO A 50 -13.38 -40.69 -10.53
C PRO A 50 -12.02 -40.93 -11.24
N ALA A 51 -10.96 -41.08 -10.42
CA ALA A 51 -9.67 -41.66 -10.77
C ALA A 51 -9.79 -43.22 -10.93
N PRO A 52 -8.79 -43.98 -11.45
CA PRO A 52 -7.47 -44.13 -10.79
C PRO A 52 -6.24 -44.35 -11.71
N ALA A 53 -5.07 -44.17 -11.07
CA ALA A 53 -3.76 -44.84 -11.20
C ALA A 53 -3.19 -45.26 -12.58
N ASP A 54 -1.98 -44.78 -12.90
CA ASP A 54 -0.77 -45.63 -12.87
C ASP A 54 0.53 -44.80 -12.98
N SER A 55 1.47 -45.10 -12.09
CA SER A 55 2.92 -44.83 -12.16
C SER A 55 3.60 -46.09 -12.71
N PRO A 56 4.74 -46.04 -13.41
CA PRO A 56 6.02 -45.95 -12.68
C PRO A 56 7.23 -45.36 -13.44
N ALA A 57 8.31 -45.21 -12.64
CA ALA A 57 9.72 -45.41 -12.96
C ALA A 57 10.65 -44.17 -12.95
N ALA A 58 11.31 -44.09 -11.80
CA ALA A 58 12.64 -43.56 -11.52
C ALA A 58 13.70 -43.67 -12.64
N GLY A 59 14.59 -42.68 -12.65
CA GLY A 59 15.88 -42.73 -13.34
C GLY A 59 16.77 -41.52 -13.02
N THR A 60 17.62 -41.65 -12.01
CA THR A 60 18.94 -40.98 -11.89
C THR A 60 19.93 -42.10 -11.56
N PRO A 61 21.21 -42.07 -11.97
CA PRO A 61 22.14 -40.96 -11.71
C PRO A 61 23.14 -40.66 -12.87
N ASP A 62 23.87 -39.55 -12.83
CA ASP A 62 25.33 -39.56 -12.59
C ASP A 62 25.90 -38.13 -12.56
N ALA A 63 26.93 -37.97 -11.73
CA ALA A 63 27.70 -36.78 -11.50
C ALA A 63 28.79 -36.58 -12.56
N SER A 64 29.22 -35.33 -12.76
CA SER A 64 30.62 -34.99 -13.05
C SER A 64 30.83 -33.49 -12.85
N GLU A 65 31.50 -33.16 -11.75
CA GLU A 65 32.23 -31.91 -11.58
C GLU A 65 33.48 -31.91 -12.48
N THR A 66 33.91 -30.74 -12.97
CA THR A 66 35.27 -30.19 -12.78
C THR A 66 35.42 -28.83 -13.51
N PRO A 67 36.24 -27.88 -13.01
CA PRO A 67 36.10 -26.43 -13.15
C PRO A 67 37.10 -25.73 -14.09
N GLY A 68 36.85 -24.45 -14.42
CA GLY A 68 37.82 -23.54 -15.03
C GLY A 68 37.25 -22.17 -15.46
N ALA A 69 37.70 -21.10 -14.78
CA ALA A 69 37.43 -19.65 -14.95
C ALA A 69 37.85 -19.08 -16.35
N PRO A 70 37.62 -17.78 -16.75
CA PRO A 70 37.50 -16.60 -15.88
C PRO A 70 36.54 -15.44 -16.28
N ALA A 71 36.31 -14.59 -15.26
CA ALA A 71 36.05 -13.15 -15.27
C ALA A 71 35.40 -12.50 -16.51
N GLY A 72 34.11 -12.19 -16.38
CA GLY A 72 33.42 -11.16 -17.17
C GLY A 72 32.67 -10.22 -16.23
N ASN A 73 32.87 -8.91 -16.41
CA ASN A 73 32.11 -7.85 -15.76
C ASN A 73 30.61 -8.02 -16.08
N GLY A 74 29.88 -8.66 -15.17
CA GLY A 74 28.44 -8.84 -15.26
C GLY A 74 27.72 -7.71 -14.54
N VAL A 75 26.96 -6.92 -15.29
CA VAL A 75 25.81 -6.16 -14.79
C VAL A 75 24.99 -7.10 -13.92
N ALA A 76 24.74 -6.71 -12.66
CA ALA A 76 23.97 -7.50 -11.72
C ALA A 76 22.60 -7.84 -12.34
N ASP A 77 22.43 -9.12 -12.62
CA ASP A 77 21.15 -9.73 -12.97
C ASP A 77 20.26 -9.67 -11.71
N PRO A 78 19.07 -9.03 -11.75
CA PRO A 78 18.16 -8.98 -10.62
C PRO A 78 17.38 -10.29 -10.55
N THR A 79 18.06 -11.42 -10.51
CA THR A 79 17.41 -12.69 -10.18
C THR A 79 17.02 -12.64 -8.72
N ALA A 80 15.71 -12.46 -8.52
CA ALA A 80 14.90 -12.95 -7.41
C ALA A 80 15.70 -13.43 -6.19
N ASP A 81 15.68 -12.60 -5.15
CA ASP A 81 15.95 -13.03 -3.79
C ASP A 81 14.85 -14.03 -3.39
N ASP A 82 15.06 -15.32 -3.69
CA ASP A 82 14.19 -16.46 -3.35
C ASP A 82 13.92 -16.58 -1.83
N SER A 83 14.51 -15.71 -1.01
CA SER A 83 14.31 -15.62 0.43
C SER A 83 13.14 -14.71 0.85
N ARG A 84 12.58 -13.88 -0.06
CA ARG A 84 11.50 -12.94 0.28
C ARG A 84 10.12 -13.59 0.17
N PRO A 85 9.27 -13.53 1.21
CA PRO A 85 7.93 -14.09 1.12
C PRO A 85 7.09 -13.34 0.07
N PRO A 86 6.39 -14.04 -0.83
CA PRO A 86 5.58 -13.38 -1.84
C PRO A 86 4.38 -12.68 -1.20
N ILE A 87 3.92 -11.61 -1.84
CA ILE A 87 2.60 -11.03 -1.56
C ILE A 87 1.55 -12.12 -1.78
N SER A 88 0.66 -12.29 -0.81
CA SER A 88 -0.38 -13.33 -0.82
C SER A 88 -1.62 -12.85 -0.07
N ALA A 89 -2.67 -13.66 -0.04
CA ALA A 89 -3.90 -13.35 0.69
C ALA A 89 -3.72 -13.31 2.22
N ALA A 90 -2.65 -13.91 2.76
CA ALA A 90 -2.39 -13.92 4.18
C ALA A 90 -1.85 -12.54 4.66
N ASN A 91 -2.29 -12.11 5.84
CA ASN A 91 -1.71 -10.91 6.45
C ASN A 91 -0.24 -11.19 6.81
N PRO A 92 0.71 -10.38 6.32
CA PRO A 92 2.10 -10.49 6.73
C PRO A 92 2.25 -10.05 8.20
N PRO A 93 3.32 -10.48 8.90
CA PRO A 93 3.63 -9.96 10.22
C PRO A 93 3.76 -8.43 10.19
N VAL A 94 3.15 -7.73 11.14
CA VAL A 94 3.18 -6.27 11.22
C VAL A 94 4.61 -5.74 11.40
N PHE A 95 5.42 -6.41 12.21
CA PHE A 95 6.83 -6.09 12.45
C PHE A 95 7.77 -7.11 11.77
N GLY A 96 7.46 -7.50 10.54
CA GLY A 96 8.28 -8.43 9.76
C GLY A 96 9.60 -7.81 9.30
N GLY A 97 10.71 -8.50 9.51
CA GLY A 97 12.06 -8.02 9.19
C GLY A 97 12.51 -8.18 7.73
N VAL A 98 11.64 -8.67 6.84
CA VAL A 98 11.95 -8.91 5.42
C VAL A 98 10.93 -8.24 4.53
N PHE A 99 11.36 -7.70 3.39
CA PHE A 99 10.45 -7.19 2.36
C PHE A 99 9.65 -8.33 1.76
N GLN A 100 8.40 -8.03 1.38
CA GLN A 100 7.62 -8.95 0.57
C GLN A 100 8.00 -8.81 -0.89
N SER A 101 7.96 -9.90 -1.65
CA SER A 101 8.25 -9.94 -3.08
C SER A 101 6.96 -9.94 -3.92
N ASP A 102 7.05 -9.48 -5.16
CA ASP A 102 6.01 -9.66 -6.19
C ASP A 102 6.63 -10.41 -7.39
N PRO A 103 6.78 -11.74 -7.33
CA PRO A 103 7.43 -12.52 -8.40
C PRO A 103 6.76 -12.38 -9.77
N GLY A 104 7.33 -11.59 -10.68
CA GLY A 104 6.76 -11.31 -11.99
C GLY A 104 6.23 -9.89 -12.16
N HIS A 105 6.36 -9.04 -11.14
CA HIS A 105 6.25 -7.60 -11.34
C HIS A 105 7.47 -7.09 -12.12
N ASP A 106 7.22 -6.34 -13.19
CA ASP A 106 8.27 -5.74 -14.00
C ASP A 106 8.41 -4.26 -13.64
N PHE A 107 9.29 -3.97 -12.68
CA PHE A 107 9.55 -2.61 -12.20
C PHE A 107 10.22 -1.71 -13.26
N THR A 108 10.75 -2.28 -14.35
CA THR A 108 11.32 -1.49 -15.47
C THR A 108 10.24 -0.84 -16.33
N LYS A 109 9.00 -1.35 -16.27
CA LYS A 109 7.84 -0.81 -16.99
C LYS A 109 7.12 0.31 -16.23
N GLY A 110 7.69 0.76 -15.11
CA GLY A 110 7.13 1.81 -14.27
C GLY A 110 6.25 1.29 -13.14
N ILE A 111 5.63 2.22 -12.42
CA ILE A 111 4.86 1.94 -11.22
C ILE A 111 3.48 1.40 -11.59
N SER A 112 3.13 0.22 -11.09
CA SER A 112 1.82 -0.39 -11.30
C SER A 112 1.31 -1.06 -10.01
N PRO A 113 0.04 -1.49 -9.96
CA PRO A 113 -0.47 -2.20 -8.79
C PRO A 113 0.34 -3.46 -8.53
N SER A 114 0.59 -3.77 -7.26
CA SER A 114 1.08 -5.10 -6.87
C SER A 114 0.09 -6.18 -7.31
N ARG A 115 0.52 -7.44 -7.28
CA ARG A 115 -0.40 -8.57 -7.31
C ARG A 115 -1.48 -8.47 -6.21
N ASP A 116 -2.55 -9.23 -6.41
CA ASP A 116 -3.59 -9.39 -5.41
C ASP A 116 -3.03 -10.01 -4.12
N GLY A 117 -3.39 -9.43 -2.98
CA GLY A 117 -2.90 -9.84 -1.67
C GLY A 117 -2.69 -8.66 -0.71
N VAL A 118 -2.01 -8.94 0.40
CA VAL A 118 -1.75 -7.97 1.46
C VAL A 118 -0.26 -7.61 1.49
N VAL A 119 0.03 -6.32 1.36
CA VAL A 119 1.39 -5.76 1.40
C VAL A 119 1.54 -4.94 2.68
N ARG A 120 2.60 -5.19 3.44
CA ARG A 120 3.04 -4.27 4.49
C ARG A 120 3.85 -3.15 3.86
N ALA A 121 3.30 -1.94 3.86
CA ALA A 121 3.83 -0.83 3.09
C ALA A 121 3.74 0.50 3.83
N GLN A 122 4.56 1.45 3.40
CA GLN A 122 4.35 2.87 3.64
C GLN A 122 3.59 3.45 2.45
N LEU A 123 2.48 4.13 2.72
CA LEU A 123 1.79 4.93 1.72
C LEU A 123 2.55 6.23 1.53
N ARG A 124 2.92 6.52 0.29
CA ARG A 124 3.55 7.77 -0.14
C ARG A 124 2.50 8.76 -0.60
N THR A 125 2.92 10.00 -0.75
CA THR A 125 2.09 11.10 -1.26
C THR A 125 1.42 10.67 -2.56
N MET A 126 0.14 11.01 -2.68
CA MET A 126 -0.68 10.60 -3.81
C MET A 126 -0.23 11.36 -5.06
N THR A 127 0.00 10.63 -6.16
CA THR A 127 0.34 11.22 -7.46
C THR A 127 -0.87 11.79 -8.18
N ASP A 128 -2.04 11.19 -7.93
CA ASP A 128 -3.36 11.64 -8.40
C ASP A 128 -4.38 11.50 -7.26
N ALA A 129 -5.49 12.26 -7.31
CA ALA A 129 -6.48 12.36 -6.23
C ALA A 129 -7.05 11.03 -5.69
N ASN A 130 -6.91 9.92 -6.42
CA ASN A 130 -7.37 8.60 -5.98
C ASN A 130 -6.34 7.48 -6.17
N VAL A 131 -5.13 7.78 -6.64
CA VAL A 131 -4.07 6.78 -6.85
C VAL A 131 -3.02 6.97 -5.77
N VAL A 132 -2.83 5.93 -4.97
CA VAL A 132 -1.85 5.93 -3.88
C VAL A 132 -0.63 5.18 -4.35
N GLU A 133 0.52 5.82 -4.23
CA GLU A 133 1.80 5.13 -4.29
C GLU A 133 2.09 4.49 -2.93
N TYR A 134 2.62 3.28 -2.92
CA TYR A 134 2.99 2.58 -1.71
C TYR A 134 4.24 1.73 -1.93
N VAL A 135 5.14 1.73 -0.94
CA VAL A 135 6.41 1.01 -0.97
C VAL A 135 6.43 -0.04 0.13
N PRO A 136 6.85 -1.29 -0.14
CA PRO A 136 7.04 -2.30 0.90
C PRO A 136 7.98 -1.82 1.99
N VAL A 137 7.72 -2.21 3.24
CA VAL A 137 8.59 -1.87 4.36
C VAL A 137 9.00 -3.11 5.15
N LYS A 138 10.22 -3.09 5.70
CA LYS A 138 10.70 -4.04 6.71
C LYS A 138 10.78 -3.35 8.06
N TRP A 139 10.66 -4.12 9.13
CA TRP A 139 10.90 -3.64 10.49
C TRP A 139 12.35 -3.89 10.89
N VAL A 140 13.05 -2.82 11.28
CA VAL A 140 14.40 -2.88 11.81
C VAL A 140 14.34 -2.71 13.31
N LYS A 141 14.76 -3.74 14.05
CA LYS A 141 14.82 -3.69 15.51
C LYS A 141 16.01 -2.88 15.97
N GLU A 142 15.79 -2.02 16.94
CA GLU A 142 16.87 -1.31 17.63
C GLU A 142 17.47 -2.19 18.75
N VAL A 143 18.74 -1.93 19.06
CA VAL A 143 19.46 -2.69 20.09
C VAL A 143 18.86 -2.35 21.45
N GLY A 144 18.26 -3.34 22.12
CA GLY A 144 17.76 -3.21 23.49
C GLY A 144 16.26 -3.46 23.70
N GLY A 145 15.48 -3.73 22.65
CA GLY A 145 14.06 -4.10 22.81
C GLY A 145 13.46 -4.79 21.59
N SER A 146 12.57 -5.75 21.80
CA SER A 146 11.85 -6.46 20.72
C SER A 146 10.82 -5.58 20.00
N THR A 147 10.38 -4.49 20.63
CA THR A 147 9.40 -3.52 20.14
C THR A 147 10.00 -2.14 19.83
N ALA A 148 11.27 -1.93 20.16
CA ALA A 148 12.00 -0.73 19.77
C ALA A 148 12.52 -0.94 18.34
N GLY A 149 12.23 -0.01 17.44
CA GLY A 149 12.60 -0.15 16.04
C GLY A 149 11.90 0.88 15.15
N HIS A 150 12.18 0.77 13.86
CA HIS A 150 11.56 1.62 12.85
C HIS A 150 11.27 0.83 11.57
N PHE A 151 10.35 1.35 10.77
CA PHE A 151 10.13 0.86 9.43
C PHE A 151 11.17 1.44 8.47
N GLU A 152 11.72 0.59 7.64
CA GLU A 152 12.66 0.97 6.57
C GLU A 152 12.04 0.55 5.23
N GLY A 153 12.04 1.47 4.27
CA GLY A 153 11.69 1.20 2.88
C GLY A 153 12.83 0.49 2.13
N PRO A 154 12.60 0.07 0.88
CA PRO A 154 13.66 -0.47 0.04
C PRO A 154 14.79 0.56 -0.15
N PRO A 155 16.03 0.10 -0.43
CA PRO A 155 17.11 0.98 -0.83
C PRO A 155 16.70 1.91 -1.98
N GLU A 156 17.29 3.10 -2.01
CA GLU A 156 17.07 4.03 -3.12
C GLU A 156 17.50 3.36 -4.45
N GLY A 157 16.63 3.40 -5.45
CA GLY A 157 16.89 2.80 -6.76
C GLY A 157 16.48 1.33 -6.93
N ASP A 158 16.05 0.62 -5.88
CA ASP A 158 15.60 -0.79 -5.97
C ASP A 158 14.25 -0.95 -6.72
N GLY A 159 13.57 0.16 -7.05
CA GLY A 159 12.38 0.16 -7.90
C GLY A 159 11.12 -0.47 -7.29
N LEU A 160 11.12 -0.84 -6.00
CA LEU A 160 10.00 -1.52 -5.32
C LEU A 160 8.86 -0.56 -4.93
N ALA A 161 8.37 0.24 -5.87
CA ALA A 161 7.20 1.09 -5.67
C ALA A 161 6.01 0.54 -6.46
N PHE A 162 4.83 0.59 -5.83
CA PHE A 162 3.57 0.24 -6.46
C PHE A 162 2.63 1.44 -6.44
N ALA A 163 1.66 1.44 -7.35
CA ALA A 163 0.59 2.43 -7.33
C ALA A 163 -0.72 1.81 -7.75
N ALA A 164 -1.77 2.09 -6.99
CA ALA A 164 -3.09 1.57 -7.28
C ALA A 164 -4.19 2.57 -6.90
N PRO A 165 -5.30 2.61 -7.65
CA PRO A 165 -6.45 3.40 -7.27
C PRO A 165 -7.12 2.86 -6.00
N ILE A 166 -7.60 3.78 -5.16
CA ILE A 166 -8.42 3.46 -3.99
C ILE A 166 -9.85 3.14 -4.42
N ALA A 167 -10.29 1.92 -4.13
CA ALA A 167 -11.65 1.48 -4.42
C ALA A 167 -12.71 2.39 -3.74
N LYS A 168 -13.88 2.55 -4.37
CA LYS A 168 -14.97 3.36 -3.81
C LYS A 168 -15.45 2.84 -2.44
N GLY A 169 -15.46 1.51 -2.28
CA GLY A 169 -15.88 0.82 -1.05
C GLY A 169 -14.74 0.44 -0.11
N VAL A 170 -13.57 1.10 -0.20
CA VAL A 170 -12.40 0.77 0.61
C VAL A 170 -12.72 0.70 2.10
N VAL A 171 -12.18 -0.31 2.77
CA VAL A 171 -12.22 -0.41 4.23
C VAL A 171 -10.94 0.23 4.79
N PHE A 172 -11.07 1.38 5.44
CA PHE A 172 -9.96 2.00 6.17
C PHE A 172 -10.14 1.82 7.68
N LEU A 173 -9.17 1.18 8.32
CA LEU A 173 -9.09 1.05 9.78
C LEU A 173 -7.89 1.87 10.30
N SER A 174 -8.18 2.92 11.07
CA SER A 174 -7.19 3.84 11.63
C SER A 174 -6.65 3.32 12.96
N ALA A 175 -5.36 3.53 13.19
CA ALA A 175 -4.67 3.27 14.45
C ALA A 175 -4.60 4.52 15.33
N VAL A 176 -4.75 5.70 14.74
CA VAL A 176 -4.79 7.01 15.42
C VAL A 176 -6.20 7.64 15.40
N GLY A 177 -7.21 6.80 15.23
CA GLY A 177 -8.60 7.21 15.11
C GLY A 177 -8.90 8.08 13.89
N CYS A 178 -10.17 8.45 13.72
CA CYS A 178 -10.58 9.22 12.52
C CYS A 178 -10.24 10.71 12.61
N ASP A 179 -9.98 11.23 13.80
CA ASP A 179 -9.55 12.62 14.00
C ASP A 179 -8.04 12.78 14.19
N GLY A 180 -7.32 11.67 14.43
CA GLY A 180 -5.87 11.67 14.68
C GLY A 180 -5.50 11.81 16.16
N LYS A 181 -6.47 11.77 17.08
CA LYS A 181 -6.25 12.07 18.52
C LYS A 181 -6.37 10.85 19.42
N ASP A 182 -7.07 9.81 18.97
CA ASP A 182 -7.32 8.61 19.75
C ASP A 182 -6.43 7.47 19.29
N GLN A 183 -5.83 6.71 20.22
CA GLN A 183 -5.16 5.47 19.85
C GLN A 183 -6.20 4.33 19.74
N THR A 184 -6.41 3.82 18.53
CA THR A 184 -7.44 2.81 18.23
C THR A 184 -6.84 1.53 17.69
N ILE A 185 -5.96 0.91 18.48
CA ILE A 185 -5.20 -0.29 18.11
C ILE A 185 -5.70 -1.56 18.81
N ASN A 186 -5.47 -2.71 18.18
CA ASN A 186 -5.58 -4.00 18.85
C ASN A 186 -4.21 -4.51 19.35
N SER A 187 -4.18 -5.73 19.91
CA SER A 187 -2.96 -6.38 20.40
C SER A 187 -1.89 -6.67 19.34
N SER A 188 -2.23 -6.58 18.05
CA SER A 188 -1.30 -6.71 16.91
C SER A 188 -0.80 -5.35 16.40
N TYR A 189 -1.04 -4.26 17.13
CA TYR A 189 -0.62 -2.91 16.76
C TYR A 189 -1.22 -2.39 15.45
N VAL A 190 -2.42 -2.87 15.11
CA VAL A 190 -3.14 -2.41 13.92
C VAL A 190 -4.44 -1.71 14.29
N GLY A 191 -4.84 -0.78 13.43
CA GLY A 191 -6.04 0.01 13.57
C GLY A 191 -7.32 -0.81 13.62
N THR A 192 -8.28 -0.33 14.41
CA THR A 192 -9.58 -0.97 14.63
C THR A 192 -10.75 -0.04 14.34
N GLN A 193 -10.55 1.27 14.39
CA GLN A 193 -11.62 2.24 14.12
C GLN A 193 -11.81 2.41 12.62
N ARG A 194 -13.03 2.12 12.15
CA ARG A 194 -13.39 2.36 10.75
C ARG A 194 -13.53 3.85 10.47
N CYS A 195 -12.82 4.34 9.47
CA CYS A 195 -12.88 5.73 9.01
C CYS A 195 -13.35 5.83 7.56
N SER A 196 -13.72 7.03 7.13
CA SER A 196 -14.18 7.29 5.77
C SER A 196 -13.05 7.15 4.74
N ARG A 197 -13.43 6.92 3.48
CA ARG A 197 -12.51 6.95 2.33
C ARG A 197 -11.81 8.29 2.19
N ASP A 198 -12.52 9.40 2.40
CA ASP A 198 -11.91 10.73 2.31
C ASP A 198 -10.87 10.95 3.40
N LYS A 199 -11.06 10.34 4.57
CA LYS A 199 -10.04 10.37 5.63
C LYS A 199 -8.81 9.56 5.22
N LEU A 200 -8.98 8.40 4.60
CA LEU A 200 -7.87 7.64 4.03
C LEU A 200 -7.09 8.49 3.01
N ILE A 201 -7.78 9.13 2.07
CA ILE A 201 -7.17 10.00 1.05
C ILE A 201 -6.38 11.12 1.72
N SER A 202 -7.00 11.87 2.63
CA SER A 202 -6.35 12.96 3.36
C SER A 202 -5.14 12.51 4.18
N ARG A 203 -5.11 11.26 4.65
CA ARG A 203 -3.95 10.68 5.36
C ARG A 203 -2.87 10.22 4.40
N ALA A 204 -3.24 9.55 3.32
CA ALA A 204 -2.30 9.06 2.31
C ALA A 204 -1.57 10.21 1.61
N ASP A 205 -2.26 11.33 1.35
CA ASP A 205 -1.68 12.53 0.76
C ASP A 205 -0.50 13.11 1.58
N LYS A 206 -0.52 12.90 2.92
CA LYS A 206 0.58 13.30 3.80
C LYS A 206 1.83 12.44 3.69
N GLY A 207 1.73 11.21 3.17
CA GLY A 207 2.89 10.40 2.77
C GLY A 207 3.64 9.60 3.84
N ASP A 208 3.11 9.48 5.06
CA ASP A 208 3.82 8.86 6.20
C ASP A 208 3.04 7.76 6.92
N MET A 209 2.06 7.15 6.25
CA MET A 209 1.22 6.13 6.88
C MET A 209 1.75 4.72 6.60
N TYR A 210 2.19 4.02 7.64
CA TYR A 210 2.47 2.59 7.57
C TYR A 210 1.17 1.79 7.68
N ALA A 211 0.98 0.81 6.80
CA ALA A 211 -0.26 0.05 6.76
C ALA A 211 -0.08 -1.36 6.17
N LEU A 212 -1.05 -2.22 6.49
CA LEU A 212 -1.38 -3.39 5.69
C LEU A 212 -2.32 -2.95 4.56
N VAL A 213 -1.82 -2.95 3.33
CA VAL A 213 -2.54 -2.56 2.11
C VAL A 213 -3.02 -3.83 1.42
N THR A 214 -4.33 -4.01 1.32
CA THR A 214 -4.92 -5.12 0.56
C THR A 214 -5.26 -4.65 -0.85
N VAL A 215 -4.65 -5.31 -1.84
CA VAL A 215 -4.94 -5.12 -3.25
C VAL A 215 -5.77 -6.28 -3.76
N GLN A 216 -6.82 -5.97 -4.51
CA GLN A 216 -7.65 -6.96 -5.18
C GLN A 216 -8.16 -6.37 -6.49
N GLY A 217 -8.02 -7.11 -7.59
CA GLY A 217 -8.47 -6.64 -8.90
C GLY A 217 -7.83 -5.31 -9.30
N ARG A 218 -6.53 -5.15 -9.01
CA ARG A 218 -5.74 -3.93 -9.29
C ARG A 218 -6.16 -2.66 -8.53
N GLN A 219 -6.92 -2.78 -7.45
CA GLN A 219 -7.37 -1.66 -6.61
C GLN A 219 -7.05 -1.90 -5.14
N ILE A 220 -6.84 -0.83 -4.38
CA ILE A 220 -6.74 -0.91 -2.92
C ILE A 220 -8.15 -1.04 -2.35
N VAL A 221 -8.46 -2.20 -1.78
CA VAL A 221 -9.79 -2.52 -1.21
C VAL A 221 -9.84 -2.42 0.30
N LYS A 222 -8.68 -2.48 0.97
CA LYS A 222 -8.58 -2.33 2.42
C LYS A 222 -7.22 -1.75 2.81
N VAL A 223 -7.24 -0.85 3.78
CA VAL A 223 -6.05 -0.27 4.41
C VAL A 223 -6.22 -0.40 5.91
N VAL A 224 -5.30 -1.07 6.57
CA VAL A 224 -5.26 -1.16 8.04
C VAL A 224 -3.99 -0.50 8.51
N GLU A 225 -4.12 0.65 9.17
CA GLU A 225 -2.98 1.40 9.67
C GLU A 225 -2.22 0.63 10.74
N ILE A 226 -0.89 0.68 10.67
CA ILE A 226 0.02 0.10 11.65
C ILE A 226 0.46 1.22 12.59
N TYR A 227 0.37 0.96 13.88
CA TYR A 227 0.93 1.83 14.90
C TYR A 227 2.38 1.45 15.19
N ALA A 228 3.29 2.37 14.88
CA ALA A 228 4.67 2.35 15.34
C ALA A 228 4.93 3.67 16.06
N ALA A 229 5.33 3.59 17.33
CA ALA A 229 5.64 4.73 18.19
C ALA A 229 7.13 5.09 18.13
#